data_AF-A0A815Y797-F1
#
_entry.id   AF-A0A815Y797-F1
#
_cell.length_a   1.000
_cell.length_b   1.000
_cell.length_c   1.000
_cell.angle_alpha   90.00
_cell.angle_beta   90.00
_cell.angle_gamma   90.00
#
_symmetry.space_group_name_H-M   'P 1'
#
loop_
_entity.id
_entity.type
_entity.pdbx_description
1 polymer ?
#
loop_
_entity_poly.entity_id
_entity_poly.type
_entity_poly.pdbx_seq_one_letter_code
_entity_poly.pdbx_strand_id
1 'polypeptide(L)'
;AFAFIYVIILPTYYGCISSHEKAYCQELAWYVALASNFATGIILLLLCIFGEFIRRNTPSVALLSSISGLGFVFLALNEYLSVAATPIVAYIPLVIVMLGYFGGVKYGPFPVAFLALATGTALGWITSLNQISAVRDAAYLVKGYRPVFPIKQIFDHFNSISGYLSTTIPTAISIAVGTIQCVESAKRAGDFYPTREVMFADGTGTLIASLFGSVFGMTTYIGHPAFKKMGSKQAYIVINGLAFLPLCFLGITALLISIIAVVSINPIVVSFFFLNADNF
;
A
#
# COMPACT_ATOMS: atom_id res chain seq x y z
N ALA A 1 -5.14 3.52 -4.06
CA ALA A 1 -5.86 2.23 -4.08
C ALA A 1 -7.38 2.38 -3.97
N PHE A 2 -7.90 3.03 -2.91
CA PHE A 2 -9.35 3.15 -2.68
C PHE A 2 -10.14 3.71 -3.88
N ALA A 3 -9.73 4.85 -4.45
CA ALA A 3 -10.37 5.43 -5.62
C ALA A 3 -10.39 4.48 -6.83
N PHE A 4 -9.28 3.78 -7.09
CA PHE A 4 -9.19 2.79 -8.17
C PHE A 4 -10.17 1.63 -7.97
N ILE A 5 -10.31 1.12 -6.73
CA ILE A 5 -11.22 0.02 -6.43
C ILE A 5 -12.67 0.48 -6.62
N TYR A 6 -13.09 1.52 -5.90
CA TYR A 6 -14.51 1.87 -5.80
C TYR A 6 -15.05 2.71 -6.96
N VAL A 7 -14.18 3.43 -7.68
CA VAL A 7 -14.61 4.34 -8.75
C VAL A 7 -14.29 3.80 -10.14
N ILE A 8 -13.26 2.96 -10.29
CA ILE A 8 -12.87 2.43 -11.60
C ILE A 8 -13.22 0.94 -11.70
N ILE A 9 -12.62 0.09 -10.88
CA ILE A 9 -12.75 -1.38 -10.99
C ILE A 9 -14.18 -1.82 -10.73
N LEU A 10 -14.73 -1.44 -9.57
CA LEU A 10 -16.05 -1.90 -9.13
C LEU A 10 -17.18 -1.45 -10.07
N PRO A 11 -17.24 -0.17 -10.50
CA PRO A 11 -18.27 0.29 -11.44
C PRO A 11 -18.11 -0.33 -12.83
N THR A 12 -16.88 -0.52 -13.32
CA THR A 12 -16.64 -1.20 -14.61
C THR A 12 -17.16 -2.65 -14.56
N TYR A 13 -16.87 -3.36 -13.48
CA TYR A 13 -17.32 -4.74 -13.30
C TYR A 13 -18.85 -4.85 -13.22
N TYR A 14 -19.50 -4.05 -12.37
CA TYR A 14 -20.97 -4.09 -12.22
C TYR A 14 -21.72 -3.53 -13.43
N GLY A 15 -21.12 -2.59 -14.18
CA GLY A 15 -21.68 -2.13 -15.45
C GLY A 15 -21.68 -3.22 -16.52
N CYS A 16 -20.66 -4.09 -16.53
CA CYS A 16 -20.50 -5.15 -17.51
C CYS A 16 -21.30 -6.42 -17.19
N ILE A 17 -21.41 -6.79 -15.90
CA ILE A 17 -21.98 -8.09 -15.48
C ILE A 17 -23.45 -8.27 -15.84
N SER A 18 -24.17 -7.17 -16.07
CA SER A 18 -25.56 -7.21 -16.53
C SER A 18 -25.71 -7.70 -17.97
N SER A 19 -24.64 -7.72 -18.77
CA SER A 19 -24.70 -8.02 -20.21
C SER A 19 -23.70 -9.08 -20.68
N HIS A 20 -22.69 -9.43 -19.89
CA HIS A 20 -21.63 -10.35 -20.28
C HIS A 20 -21.29 -11.36 -19.17
N GLU A 21 -20.51 -12.37 -19.54
CA GLU A 21 -20.01 -13.38 -18.60
C GLU A 21 -19.05 -12.77 -17.56
N LYS A 22 -19.04 -13.34 -16.35
CA LYS A 22 -18.23 -12.87 -15.21
C LYS A 22 -16.74 -12.74 -15.55
N ALA A 23 -16.17 -13.73 -16.24
CA ALA A 23 -14.75 -13.75 -16.58
C ALA A 23 -14.36 -12.55 -17.47
N TYR A 24 -15.17 -12.27 -18.49
CA TYR A 24 -14.97 -11.14 -19.38
C TYR A 24 -15.02 -9.80 -18.62
N CYS A 25 -15.99 -9.64 -17.71
CA CYS A 25 -16.12 -8.41 -16.93
C CYS A 25 -14.99 -8.19 -15.92
N GLN A 26 -14.41 -9.26 -15.37
CA GLN A 26 -13.21 -9.17 -14.52
C GLN A 26 -12.01 -8.68 -15.35
N GLU A 27 -11.84 -9.23 -16.54
CA GLU A 27 -10.74 -8.87 -17.44
C GLU A 27 -10.87 -7.41 -17.91
N LEU A 28 -12.07 -6.99 -18.30
CA LEU A 28 -12.36 -5.62 -18.69
C LEU A 28 -12.08 -4.63 -17.56
N ALA A 29 -12.56 -4.92 -16.34
CA ALA A 29 -12.31 -4.07 -15.18
C ALA A 29 -10.82 -3.95 -14.86
N TRP A 30 -10.07 -5.05 -15.05
CA TRP A 30 -8.62 -5.05 -14.90
C TRP A 30 -7.95 -4.18 -15.97
N TYR A 31 -8.29 -4.33 -17.26
CA TYR A 31 -7.70 -3.52 -18.33
C TYR A 31 -8.01 -2.02 -18.22
N VAL A 32 -9.24 -1.65 -17.88
CA VAL A 32 -9.61 -0.23 -17.68
C VAL A 32 -8.83 0.37 -16.50
N ALA A 33 -8.63 -0.39 -15.42
CA ALA A 33 -7.82 0.05 -14.29
C ALA A 33 -6.33 0.16 -14.63
N LEU A 34 -5.78 -0.76 -15.43
CA LEU A 34 -4.41 -0.68 -15.93
C LEU A 34 -4.19 0.55 -16.80
N ALA A 35 -5.11 0.80 -17.72
CA ALA A 35 -5.05 1.96 -18.60
C ALA A 35 -5.15 3.27 -17.81
N SER A 36 -6.00 3.31 -16.77
CA SER A 36 -6.09 4.44 -15.85
C SER A 36 -4.80 4.62 -15.03
N ASN A 37 -4.15 3.54 -14.58
CA ASN A 37 -2.89 3.60 -13.86
C ASN A 37 -1.73 4.09 -14.76
N PHE A 38 -1.72 3.66 -16.02
CA PHE A 38 -0.78 4.15 -17.03
C PHE A 38 -0.96 5.66 -17.26
N ALA A 39 -2.22 6.13 -17.39
CA ALA A 39 -2.52 7.56 -17.47
C ALA A 39 -2.10 8.34 -16.22
N THR A 40 -2.29 7.78 -15.02
CA THR A 40 -1.75 8.35 -13.76
C THR A 40 -0.24 8.53 -13.83
N GLY A 41 0.49 7.54 -14.32
CA GLY A 41 1.95 7.63 -14.51
C GLY A 41 2.36 8.77 -15.45
N ILE A 42 1.65 8.96 -16.57
CA ILE A 42 1.88 10.09 -17.48
C ILE A 42 1.64 11.42 -16.76
N ILE A 43 0.52 11.55 -16.05
CA ILE A 43 0.19 12.77 -15.32
C ILE A 43 1.23 13.07 -14.24
N LEU A 44 1.74 12.06 -13.52
CA LEU A 44 2.82 12.22 -12.54
C LEU A 44 4.10 12.76 -13.18
N LEU A 45 4.48 12.26 -14.36
CA LEU A 45 5.64 12.78 -15.10
C LEU A 45 5.45 14.23 -15.56
N LEU A 46 4.22 14.62 -15.93
CA LEU A 46 3.91 16.02 -16.24
C LEU A 46 3.98 16.90 -14.99
N LEU A 47 3.43 16.44 -13.86
CA LEU A 47 3.44 17.16 -12.58
C LEU A 47 4.85 17.28 -11.99
N CYS A 48 5.75 16.33 -12.27
CA CYS A 48 7.16 16.38 -11.88
C CYS A 48 7.85 17.69 -12.27
N ILE A 49 7.51 18.26 -13.44
CA ILE A 49 8.06 19.55 -13.92
C ILE A 49 7.75 20.69 -12.95
N PHE A 50 6.55 20.67 -12.36
CA PHE A 50 6.05 21.69 -11.44
C PHE A 50 6.32 21.36 -9.97
N GLY A 51 6.82 20.15 -9.67
CA GLY A 51 6.96 19.66 -8.30
C GLY A 51 7.78 20.56 -7.38
N GLU A 52 8.92 21.07 -7.88
CA GLU A 52 9.77 21.97 -7.10
C GLU A 52 9.13 23.33 -6.88
N PHE A 53 8.37 23.84 -7.85
CA PHE A 53 7.60 25.07 -7.70
C PHE A 53 6.53 24.90 -6.61
N ILE A 54 5.76 23.81 -6.65
CA ILE A 54 4.73 23.51 -5.64
C ILE A 54 5.36 23.39 -4.25
N ARG A 55 6.46 22.64 -4.12
CA ARG A 55 7.15 22.46 -2.84
C ARG A 55 7.63 23.80 -2.25
N ARG A 56 8.19 24.68 -3.07
CA ARG A 56 8.72 25.98 -2.61
C ARG A 56 7.63 26.97 -2.20
N ASN A 57 6.48 26.91 -2.86
CA ASN A 57 5.37 27.84 -2.59
C ASN A 57 4.39 27.32 -1.54
N THR A 58 4.50 26.05 -1.14
CA THR A 58 3.62 25.44 -0.13
C THR A 58 4.32 25.37 1.22
N PRO A 59 3.75 25.93 2.30
CA PRO A 59 4.34 25.81 3.63
C PRO A 59 4.47 24.34 4.06
N SER A 60 5.64 23.95 4.57
CA SER A 60 5.89 22.57 5.04
C SER A 60 4.87 22.09 6.08
N VAL A 61 4.38 23.00 6.92
CA VAL A 61 3.36 22.70 7.94
C VAL A 61 2.03 22.27 7.31
N ALA A 62 1.64 22.85 6.17
CA ALA A 62 0.41 22.47 5.46
C ALA A 62 0.54 21.08 4.80
N LEU A 63 1.74 20.76 4.30
CA LEU A 63 2.04 19.44 3.73
C LEU A 63 2.02 18.35 4.80
N LEU A 64 2.57 18.63 5.98
CA LEU A 64 2.69 17.62 7.02
C LEU A 64 1.43 17.47 7.88
N SER A 65 0.65 18.53 8.06
CA SER A 65 -0.66 18.42 8.73
C SER A 65 -1.62 17.53 7.94
N SER A 66 -1.62 17.66 6.61
CA SER A 66 -2.46 16.84 5.73
C SER A 66 -2.02 15.37 5.72
N ILE A 67 -0.72 15.07 5.69
CA ILE A 67 -0.23 13.69 5.77
C ILE A 67 -0.48 13.06 7.15
N SER A 68 -0.36 13.84 8.22
CA SER A 68 -0.70 13.39 9.59
C SER A 68 -2.18 13.05 9.72
N GLY A 69 -3.07 13.89 9.17
CA GLY A 69 -4.52 13.61 9.16
C GLY A 69 -4.87 12.33 8.40
N LEU A 70 -4.29 12.13 7.19
CA LEU A 70 -4.46 10.89 6.43
C LEU A 70 -3.90 9.68 7.19
N GLY A 71 -2.71 9.81 7.78
CA GLY A 71 -2.11 8.78 8.62
C GLY A 71 -2.99 8.43 9.83
N PHE A 72 -3.56 9.42 10.50
CA PHE A 72 -4.41 9.20 11.66
C PHE A 72 -5.69 8.46 11.27
N VAL A 73 -6.35 8.87 10.19
CA VAL A 73 -7.60 8.23 9.74
C VAL A 73 -7.35 6.80 9.27
N PHE A 74 -6.34 6.59 8.41
CA PHE A 74 -6.15 5.30 7.74
C PHE A 74 -5.25 4.33 8.52
N LEU A 75 -4.19 4.80 9.17
CA LEU A 75 -3.25 3.92 9.89
C LEU A 75 -3.60 3.76 11.38
N ALA A 76 -4.29 4.74 11.99
CA ALA A 76 -4.70 4.63 13.39
C ALA A 76 -6.18 4.29 13.53
N LEU A 77 -7.10 5.15 13.10
CA LEU A 77 -8.53 5.00 13.36
C LEU A 77 -9.12 3.76 12.67
N ASN A 78 -8.89 3.59 11.36
CA ASN A 78 -9.43 2.44 10.61
C ASN A 78 -8.94 1.10 11.16
N GLU A 79 -7.65 1.02 11.46
CA GLU A 79 -7.02 -0.17 12.01
C GLU A 79 -7.46 -0.44 13.45
N TYR A 80 -7.58 0.59 14.28
CA TYR A 80 -8.08 0.49 15.65
C TYR A 80 -9.53 0.01 15.70
N LEU A 81 -10.39 0.51 14.81
CA LEU A 81 -11.79 0.03 14.72
C LEU A 81 -11.83 -1.47 14.40
N SER A 82 -10.96 -1.94 13.52
CA SER A 82 -10.85 -3.36 13.18
C SER A 82 -10.35 -4.21 14.36
N VAL A 83 -9.41 -3.67 15.15
CA VAL A 83 -8.95 -4.27 16.42
C VAL A 83 -10.09 -4.36 17.43
N ALA A 84 -10.86 -3.27 17.59
CA ALA A 84 -11.99 -3.21 18.50
C ALA A 84 -13.15 -4.13 18.10
N ALA A 85 -13.32 -4.42 16.80
CA ALA A 85 -14.32 -5.34 16.30
C ALA A 85 -14.04 -6.80 16.67
N THR A 86 -12.78 -7.17 16.91
CA THR A 86 -12.36 -8.55 17.22
C THR A 86 -11.36 -8.58 18.40
N PRO A 87 -11.78 -8.10 19.58
CA PRO A 87 -10.87 -7.79 20.68
C PRO A 87 -10.17 -9.02 21.26
N ILE A 88 -10.82 -10.18 21.22
CA ILE A 88 -10.29 -11.45 21.75
C ILE A 88 -8.95 -11.82 21.08
N VAL A 89 -8.83 -11.56 19.78
CA VAL A 89 -7.62 -11.88 18.99
C VAL A 89 -6.66 -10.69 18.94
N ALA A 90 -7.18 -9.47 18.93
CA ALA A 90 -6.42 -8.27 18.60
C ALA A 90 -5.78 -7.55 19.80
N TYR A 91 -6.40 -7.61 20.99
CA TYR A 91 -5.91 -6.85 22.16
C TYR A 91 -4.61 -7.41 22.75
N ILE A 92 -4.40 -8.73 22.71
CA ILE A 92 -3.15 -9.32 23.20
C ILE A 92 -1.95 -8.86 22.34
N PRO A 93 -2.00 -8.96 20.99
CA PRO A 93 -1.01 -8.34 20.12
C PRO A 93 -0.85 -6.84 20.37
N LEU A 94 -1.94 -6.09 20.55
CA LEU A 94 -1.87 -4.66 20.86
C LEU A 94 -1.08 -4.37 22.13
N VAL A 95 -1.34 -5.08 23.22
CA VAL A 95 -0.59 -4.92 24.48
C VAL A 95 0.89 -5.24 24.28
N ILE A 96 1.21 -6.31 23.54
CA ILE A 96 2.60 -6.68 23.24
C ILE A 96 3.32 -5.56 22.49
N VAL A 97 2.68 -5.01 21.46
CA VAL A 97 3.28 -3.94 20.65
C VAL A 97 3.42 -2.66 21.47
N MET A 98 2.42 -2.31 22.29
CA MET A 98 2.47 -1.13 23.15
C MET A 98 3.58 -1.23 24.20
N LEU A 99 3.69 -2.36 24.89
CA LEU A 99 4.75 -2.60 25.87
C LEU A 99 6.13 -2.67 25.21
N GLY A 100 6.24 -3.28 24.03
CA GLY A 100 7.50 -3.45 23.31
C GLY A 100 8.05 -2.15 22.73
N TYR A 101 7.21 -1.37 22.03
CA TYR A 101 7.65 -0.13 21.38
C TYR A 101 7.61 1.10 22.27
N PHE A 102 6.61 1.23 23.16
CA PHE A 102 6.46 2.41 24.02
C PHE A 102 6.81 2.13 25.49
N GLY A 103 6.58 0.90 25.97
CA GLY A 103 6.89 0.50 27.36
C GLY A 103 8.35 0.08 27.60
N GLY A 104 9.19 0.01 26.57
CA GLY A 104 10.60 -0.39 26.68
C GLY A 104 10.83 -1.86 27.04
N VAL A 105 9.79 -2.70 26.98
CA VAL A 105 9.88 -4.13 27.28
C VAL A 105 10.62 -4.86 26.15
N LYS A 106 11.73 -5.53 26.51
CA LYS A 106 12.51 -6.34 25.56
C LYS A 106 12.09 -7.80 25.67
N TYR A 107 11.49 -8.34 24.61
CA TYR A 107 11.06 -9.73 24.55
C TYR A 107 12.19 -10.67 24.07
N GLY A 108 13.35 -10.62 24.75
CA GLY A 108 14.50 -11.45 24.40
C GLY A 108 15.02 -11.18 22.98
N PRO A 109 15.34 -12.23 22.18
CA PRO A 109 15.90 -12.07 20.83
C PRO A 109 14.85 -11.82 19.73
N PHE A 110 13.55 -11.90 20.05
CA PHE A 110 12.51 -11.84 19.04
C PHE A 110 12.03 -10.40 18.78
N PRO A 111 11.81 -10.01 17.50
CA PRO A 111 11.19 -8.72 17.20
C PRO A 111 9.78 -8.61 17.79
N VAL A 112 9.44 -7.43 18.33
CA VAL A 112 8.13 -7.13 18.92
C VAL A 112 6.98 -7.46 17.94
N ALA A 113 7.12 -7.02 16.69
CA ALA A 113 6.14 -7.30 15.63
C ALA A 113 5.96 -8.80 15.35
N PHE A 114 7.03 -9.60 15.43
CA PHE A 114 6.95 -11.04 15.22
C PHE A 114 6.17 -11.71 16.34
N LEU A 115 6.39 -11.33 17.59
CA LEU A 115 5.66 -11.87 18.73
C LEU A 115 4.18 -11.49 18.68
N ALA A 116 3.86 -10.25 18.36
CA ALA A 116 2.49 -9.80 18.18
C ALA A 116 1.76 -10.57 17.07
N LEU A 117 2.46 -10.80 15.94
CA LEU A 117 1.93 -11.58 14.83
C LEU A 117 1.71 -13.05 15.22
N ALA A 118 2.67 -13.66 15.92
CA ALA A 118 2.60 -15.05 16.35
C ALA A 118 1.48 -15.29 17.36
N THR A 119 1.35 -14.43 18.38
CA THR A 119 0.29 -14.56 19.39
C THR A 119 -1.09 -14.30 18.80
N GLY A 120 -1.24 -13.26 17.97
CA GLY A 120 -2.50 -12.97 17.30
C GLY A 120 -2.91 -14.07 16.33
N THR A 121 -1.96 -14.64 15.58
CA THR A 121 -2.23 -15.78 14.70
C THR A 121 -2.66 -17.01 15.50
N ALA A 122 -1.96 -17.34 16.59
CA ALA A 122 -2.35 -18.46 17.46
C ALA A 122 -3.76 -18.29 18.02
N LEU A 123 -4.11 -17.08 18.48
CA LEU A 123 -5.45 -16.77 18.95
C LEU A 123 -6.50 -16.83 17.83
N GLY A 124 -6.17 -16.39 16.62
CA GLY A 124 -7.03 -16.52 15.45
C GLY A 124 -7.38 -17.97 15.11
N TRP A 125 -6.44 -18.90 15.31
CA TRP A 125 -6.68 -20.33 15.15
C TRP A 125 -7.48 -20.93 16.31
N ILE A 126 -7.17 -20.58 17.56
CA ILE A 126 -7.90 -21.07 18.75
C ILE A 126 -9.36 -20.62 18.73
N THR A 127 -9.62 -19.39 18.30
CA THR A 127 -10.97 -18.80 18.22
C THR A 127 -11.73 -19.20 16.96
N SER A 128 -11.15 -20.03 16.08
CA SER A 128 -11.71 -20.42 14.78
C SER A 128 -12.04 -19.23 13.86
N LEU A 129 -11.40 -18.07 14.09
CA LEU A 129 -11.45 -16.92 13.18
C LEU A 129 -10.77 -17.27 11.85
N ASN A 130 -9.66 -18.02 11.94
CA ASN A 130 -9.01 -18.61 10.78
C ASN A 130 -9.66 -19.96 10.46
N GLN A 131 -10.09 -20.13 9.21
CA GLN A 131 -10.73 -21.36 8.75
C GLN A 131 -9.78 -22.18 7.88
N ILE A 132 -9.76 -23.50 8.10
CA ILE A 132 -8.97 -24.45 7.31
C ILE A 132 -9.39 -24.42 5.84
N SER A 133 -10.68 -24.18 5.55
CA SER A 133 -11.20 -24.02 4.19
C SER A 133 -10.50 -22.89 3.44
N ALA A 134 -10.38 -21.71 4.06
CA ALA A 134 -9.73 -20.55 3.46
C ALA A 134 -8.25 -20.81 3.16
N VAL A 135 -7.54 -21.53 4.03
CA VAL A 135 -6.15 -21.94 3.79
C VAL A 135 -6.04 -22.94 2.64
N ARG A 136 -6.97 -23.89 2.56
CA ARG A 136 -7.03 -24.86 1.46
C ARG A 136 -7.29 -24.17 0.12
N ASP A 137 -8.21 -23.21 0.09
CA ASP A 137 -8.53 -22.45 -1.11
C ASP A 137 -7.33 -21.59 -1.55
N ALA A 138 -6.67 -20.93 -0.59
CA ALA A 138 -5.45 -20.18 -0.85
C ALA A 138 -4.27 -21.06 -1.29
N ALA A 139 -4.21 -22.32 -0.84
CA ALA A 139 -3.17 -23.26 -1.26
C ALA A 139 -3.27 -23.60 -2.76
N TYR A 140 -4.47 -23.63 -3.36
CA TYR A 140 -4.62 -23.82 -4.80
C TYR A 140 -4.13 -22.62 -5.63
N LEU A 141 -4.01 -21.44 -5.01
CA LEU A 141 -3.42 -20.26 -5.64
C LEU A 141 -1.89 -20.32 -5.67
N VAL A 142 -1.25 -21.24 -4.92
CA VAL A 142 0.20 -21.39 -4.92
C VAL A 142 0.64 -22.15 -6.17
N LYS A 143 1.07 -21.38 -7.17
CA LYS A 143 1.58 -21.88 -8.44
C LYS A 143 2.53 -20.85 -9.04
N GLY A 144 3.36 -21.27 -10.00
CA GLY A 144 4.20 -20.35 -10.75
C GLY A 144 3.36 -19.46 -11.66
N TYR A 145 3.23 -18.18 -11.30
CA TYR A 145 2.66 -17.14 -12.15
C TYR A 145 3.75 -16.58 -13.06
N ARG A 146 3.42 -16.37 -14.33
CA ARG A 146 4.31 -15.70 -15.28
C ARG A 146 3.99 -14.21 -15.29
N PRO A 147 4.99 -13.33 -15.46
CA PRO A 147 4.73 -11.92 -15.66
C PRO A 147 3.89 -11.74 -16.93
N VAL A 148 2.80 -10.98 -16.82
CA VAL A 148 1.91 -10.65 -17.94
C VAL A 148 2.20 -9.22 -18.35
N PHE A 149 2.31 -9.00 -19.66
CA PHE A 149 2.58 -7.69 -20.25
C PHE A 149 1.36 -7.24 -21.07
N PRO A 150 0.33 -6.64 -20.45
CA PRO A 150 -0.91 -6.26 -21.13
C PRO A 150 -0.77 -4.94 -21.93
N ILE A 151 0.33 -4.76 -22.66
CA ILE A 151 0.66 -3.50 -23.35
C ILE A 151 -0.41 -3.17 -24.38
N LYS A 152 -0.75 -4.12 -25.26
CA LYS A 152 -1.75 -3.92 -26.31
C LYS A 152 -3.11 -3.58 -25.70
N GLN A 153 -3.50 -4.31 -24.66
CA GLN A 153 -4.79 -4.16 -24.00
C GLN A 153 -4.94 -2.82 -23.29
N ILE A 154 -3.85 -2.27 -22.75
CA ILE A 154 -3.82 -0.90 -22.19
C ILE A 154 -4.18 0.13 -23.27
N PHE A 155 -3.59 0.04 -24.46
CA PHE A 155 -3.85 0.99 -25.55
C PHE A 155 -5.23 0.76 -26.18
N ASP A 156 -5.67 -0.48 -26.33
CA ASP A 156 -6.99 -0.82 -26.88
C ASP A 156 -8.12 -0.26 -26.00
N HIS A 157 -7.93 -0.24 -24.67
CA HIS A 157 -8.92 0.25 -23.71
C HIS A 157 -8.67 1.70 -23.25
N PHE A 158 -7.76 2.43 -23.89
CA PHE A 158 -7.41 3.79 -23.49
C PHE A 158 -8.60 4.76 -23.63
N ASN A 159 -9.45 4.56 -24.63
CA ASN A 159 -10.67 5.35 -24.82
C ASN A 159 -11.68 5.20 -23.67
N SER A 160 -11.71 4.04 -23.02
CA SER A 160 -12.57 3.75 -21.88
C SER A 160 -12.18 4.54 -20.62
N ILE A 161 -10.99 5.15 -20.58
CA ILE A 161 -10.54 6.01 -19.47
C ILE A 161 -11.31 7.34 -19.45
N SER A 162 -11.87 7.78 -20.57
CA SER A 162 -12.54 9.09 -20.68
C SER A 162 -13.58 9.34 -19.58
N GLY A 163 -14.36 8.32 -19.21
CA GLY A 163 -15.33 8.39 -18.10
C GLY A 163 -14.71 8.42 -16.69
N TYR A 164 -13.45 8.01 -16.56
CA TYR A 164 -12.71 7.93 -15.30
C TYR A 164 -11.64 9.01 -15.12
N LEU A 165 -11.38 9.85 -16.14
CA LEU A 165 -10.40 10.94 -16.08
C LEU A 165 -10.67 11.91 -14.90
N SER A 166 -11.93 12.16 -14.59
CA SER A 166 -12.37 12.97 -13.44
C SER A 166 -11.89 12.42 -12.09
N THR A 167 -11.56 11.13 -12.01
CA THR A 167 -11.03 10.47 -10.81
C THR A 167 -9.53 10.22 -10.92
N THR A 168 -9.05 9.82 -12.09
CA THR A 168 -7.64 9.57 -12.38
C THR A 168 -6.80 10.82 -12.17
N ILE A 169 -7.23 11.98 -12.67
CA ILE A 169 -6.48 13.23 -12.55
C ILE A 169 -6.34 13.66 -11.08
N PRO A 170 -7.41 13.78 -10.26
CA PRO A 170 -7.25 14.09 -8.84
C PRO A 170 -6.41 13.06 -8.09
N THR A 171 -6.56 11.77 -8.41
CA THR A 171 -5.76 10.72 -7.76
C THR A 171 -4.27 10.90 -8.07
N ALA A 172 -3.91 11.21 -9.32
CA ALA A 172 -2.53 11.49 -9.71
C ALA A 172 -1.97 12.73 -8.99
N ILE A 173 -2.78 13.79 -8.87
CA ILE A 173 -2.40 15.00 -8.11
C ILE A 173 -2.19 14.67 -6.63
N SER A 174 -3.08 13.89 -6.01
CA SER A 174 -2.93 13.46 -4.62
C SER A 174 -1.67 12.63 -4.40
N ILE A 175 -1.33 11.73 -5.34
CA ILE A 175 -0.08 10.96 -5.29
C ILE A 175 1.12 11.92 -5.40
N ALA A 176 1.13 12.83 -6.37
CA ALA A 176 2.20 13.81 -6.54
C ALA A 176 2.45 14.67 -5.29
N VAL A 177 1.37 15.13 -4.64
CA VAL A 177 1.45 15.86 -3.36
C VAL A 177 1.99 14.94 -2.27
N GLY A 178 1.54 13.69 -2.20
CA GLY A 178 2.08 12.67 -1.30
C GLY A 178 3.58 12.46 -1.46
N THR A 179 4.07 12.43 -2.70
CA THR A 179 5.50 12.34 -3.01
C THR A 179 6.26 13.53 -2.44
N ILE A 180 5.75 14.75 -2.61
CA ILE A 180 6.35 15.99 -2.06
C ILE A 180 6.37 15.95 -0.53
N GLN A 181 5.27 15.50 0.10
CA GLN A 181 5.19 15.35 1.56
C GLN A 181 6.24 14.36 2.08
N CYS A 182 6.47 13.25 1.38
CA CYS A 182 7.51 12.28 1.75
C CYS A 182 8.92 12.88 1.66
N VAL A 183 9.19 13.70 0.62
CA VAL A 183 10.46 14.43 0.50
C VAL A 183 10.68 15.39 1.66
N GLU A 184 9.64 16.13 2.07
CA GLU A 184 9.74 17.07 3.20
C GLU A 184 9.90 16.33 4.54
N SER A 185 9.24 15.19 4.70
CA SER A 185 9.42 14.31 5.87
C SER A 185 10.84 13.75 5.94
N ALA A 186 11.42 13.31 4.81
CA ALA A 186 12.80 12.86 4.74
C ALA A 186 13.81 13.98 5.07
N LYS A 187 13.53 15.20 4.61
CA LYS A 187 14.33 16.39 4.93
C LYS A 187 14.37 16.69 6.42
N ARG A 188 13.24 16.55 7.13
CA ARG A 188 13.19 16.66 8.61
C ARG A 188 13.99 15.56 9.31
N ALA A 189 14.07 14.37 8.71
CA ALA A 189 14.94 13.28 9.18
C ALA A 189 16.42 13.47 8.79
N GLY A 190 16.78 14.59 8.15
CA GLY A 190 18.15 14.94 7.77
C GLY A 190 18.63 14.41 6.42
N ASP A 191 17.75 13.87 5.57
CA ASP A 191 18.11 13.46 4.20
C ASP A 191 17.51 14.41 3.17
N PHE A 192 18.38 14.95 2.31
CA PHE A 192 17.99 15.89 1.27
C PHE A 192 17.88 15.18 -0.08
N TYR A 193 16.65 15.02 -0.57
CA TYR A 193 16.38 14.46 -1.89
C TYR A 193 15.88 15.55 -2.86
N PRO A 194 16.34 15.55 -4.12
CA PRO A 194 15.78 16.43 -5.15
C PRO A 194 14.34 16.03 -5.47
N THR A 195 13.38 16.93 -5.23
CA THR A 195 11.93 16.66 -5.42
C THR A 195 11.63 16.14 -6.82
N ARG A 196 12.24 16.74 -7.83
CA ARG A 196 12.03 16.40 -9.22
C ARG A 196 12.45 14.96 -9.52
N GLU A 197 13.58 14.53 -9.00
CA GLU A 197 14.08 13.16 -9.19
C GLU A 197 13.18 12.14 -8.50
N VAL A 198 12.72 12.44 -7.28
CA VAL A 198 11.81 11.55 -6.54
C VAL A 198 10.47 11.43 -7.28
N MET A 199 9.89 12.54 -7.74
CA MET A 199 8.64 12.52 -8.52
C MET A 199 8.81 11.84 -9.89
N PHE A 200 9.97 11.99 -10.51
CA PHE A 200 10.27 11.29 -11.77
C PHE A 200 10.35 9.78 -11.55
N ALA A 201 11.04 9.33 -10.49
CA ALA A 201 11.12 7.92 -10.11
C ALA A 201 9.73 7.34 -9.78
N ASP A 202 8.88 8.12 -9.11
CA ASP A 202 7.50 7.73 -8.77
C ASP A 202 6.63 7.55 -10.04
N GLY A 203 6.63 8.56 -10.92
CA GLY A 203 5.89 8.51 -12.19
C GLY A 203 6.37 7.40 -13.13
N THR A 204 7.69 7.26 -13.31
CA THR A 204 8.27 6.19 -14.14
C THR A 204 8.00 4.80 -13.55
N GLY A 205 8.14 4.63 -12.23
CA GLY A 205 7.82 3.38 -11.57
C GLY A 205 6.34 3.01 -11.68
N THR A 206 5.43 3.98 -11.62
CA THR A 206 4.01 3.78 -11.86
C THR A 206 3.72 3.34 -13.30
N LEU A 207 4.37 3.95 -14.30
CA LEU A 207 4.27 3.50 -15.70
C LEU A 207 4.76 2.07 -15.86
N ILE A 208 5.97 1.77 -15.38
CA ILE A 208 6.54 0.43 -15.47
C ILE A 208 5.63 -0.58 -14.76
N ALA A 209 5.13 -0.27 -13.56
CA ALA A 209 4.22 -1.15 -12.83
C ALA A 209 2.94 -1.44 -13.64
N SER A 210 2.35 -0.44 -14.30
CA SER A 210 1.17 -0.64 -15.16
C SER A 210 1.45 -1.55 -16.36
N LEU A 211 2.63 -1.43 -16.99
CA LEU A 211 3.05 -2.29 -18.11
C LEU A 211 3.28 -3.74 -17.69
N PHE A 212 3.57 -3.99 -16.41
CA PHE A 212 3.69 -5.32 -15.80
C PHE A 212 2.36 -5.82 -15.18
N GLY A 213 1.24 -5.14 -15.44
CA GLY A 213 -0.09 -5.60 -14.99
C GLY A 213 -0.52 -5.13 -13.60
N SER A 214 0.16 -4.13 -13.01
CA SER A 214 -0.29 -3.51 -11.75
C SER A 214 -1.35 -2.44 -12.00
N VAL A 215 -2.54 -2.64 -11.41
CA VAL A 215 -3.61 -1.62 -11.37
C VAL A 215 -3.35 -0.50 -10.36
N PHE A 216 -2.39 -0.70 -9.46
CA PHE A 216 -2.01 0.29 -8.47
C PHE A 216 -0.62 0.86 -8.81
N GLY A 217 -0.54 2.19 -8.79
CA GLY A 217 0.72 2.90 -8.98
C GLY A 217 1.69 2.68 -7.83
N MET A 218 2.95 3.04 -8.09
CA MET A 218 3.95 3.17 -7.05
C MET A 218 3.70 4.49 -6.29
N THR A 219 4.28 4.63 -5.11
CA THR A 219 4.34 5.89 -4.39
C THR A 219 5.57 5.87 -3.49
N THR A 220 6.15 7.04 -3.24
CA THR A 220 7.23 7.16 -2.25
C THR A 220 6.74 6.76 -0.87
N TYR A 221 7.59 6.05 -0.13
CA TYR A 221 7.25 5.51 1.17
C TYR A 221 7.37 6.55 2.29
N ILE A 222 6.28 6.78 3.01
CA ILE A 222 6.19 7.79 4.08
C ILE A 222 7.09 7.48 5.29
N GLY A 223 7.33 6.20 5.59
CA GLY A 223 8.04 5.79 6.80
C GLY A 223 9.56 5.84 6.70
N HIS A 224 10.12 6.57 5.75
CA HIS A 224 11.57 6.80 5.66
C HIS A 224 12.18 7.26 6.99
N PRO A 225 11.61 8.23 7.73
CA PRO A 225 12.14 8.64 9.04
C PRO A 225 12.18 7.50 10.06
N ALA A 226 11.13 6.68 10.16
CA ALA A 226 11.10 5.54 11.08
C ALA A 226 12.18 4.51 10.74
N PHE A 227 12.29 4.11 9.47
CA PHE A 227 13.32 3.15 9.06
C PHE A 227 14.74 3.69 9.25
N LYS A 228 14.95 4.99 9.04
CA LYS A 228 16.24 5.63 9.32
C LYS A 228 16.57 5.59 10.81
N LYS A 229 15.63 5.90 11.70
CA LYS A 229 15.81 5.77 13.16
C LYS A 229 16.15 4.34 13.59
N MET A 230 15.66 3.33 12.85
CA MET A 230 16.02 1.91 13.06
C MET A 230 17.39 1.52 12.49
N GLY A 231 18.14 2.44 11.88
CA GLY A 231 19.45 2.17 11.29
C GLY A 231 19.40 1.48 9.93
N SER A 232 18.24 1.49 9.26
CA SER A 232 18.08 0.91 7.93
C SER A 232 18.91 1.63 6.88
N LYS A 233 19.46 0.88 5.92
CA LYS A 233 20.29 1.38 4.81
C LYS A 233 19.69 0.98 3.47
N GLN A 234 20.27 1.46 2.37
CA GLN A 234 19.80 1.16 1.00
C GLN A 234 19.63 -0.35 0.70
N ALA A 235 20.49 -1.20 1.26
CA ALA A 235 20.39 -2.66 1.11
C ALA A 235 19.05 -3.22 1.60
N TYR A 236 18.42 -2.61 2.60
CA TYR A 236 17.11 -3.02 3.10
C TYR A 236 16.05 -2.96 2.00
N ILE A 237 16.05 -1.91 1.18
CA ILE A 237 15.08 -1.74 0.10
C ILE A 237 15.26 -2.84 -0.95
N VAL A 238 16.51 -3.12 -1.34
CA VAL A 238 16.83 -4.16 -2.33
C VAL A 238 16.48 -5.55 -1.81
N ILE A 239 16.83 -5.85 -0.56
CA ILE A 239 16.53 -7.14 0.07
C ILE A 239 15.02 -7.34 0.16
N ASN A 240 14.25 -6.32 0.54
CA ASN A 240 12.78 -6.43 0.55
C ASN A 240 12.25 -6.70 -0.86
N GLY A 241 12.66 -5.93 -1.87
CA GLY A 241 12.23 -6.15 -3.25
C GLY A 241 12.51 -7.58 -3.74
N LEU A 242 13.72 -8.09 -3.47
CA LEU A 242 14.11 -9.46 -3.83
C LEU A 242 13.38 -10.53 -3.01
N ALA A 243 13.08 -10.27 -1.74
CA ALA A 243 12.35 -11.21 -0.88
C ALA A 243 10.87 -11.33 -1.28
N PHE A 244 10.23 -10.24 -1.70
CA PHE A 244 8.84 -10.26 -2.15
C PHE A 244 8.66 -10.84 -3.55
N LEU A 245 9.68 -10.77 -4.40
CA LEU A 245 9.64 -11.28 -5.77
C LEU A 245 9.21 -12.77 -5.88
N PRO A 246 9.82 -13.74 -5.16
CA PRO A 246 9.36 -15.13 -5.18
C PRO A 246 7.98 -15.30 -4.54
N LEU A 247 7.64 -14.51 -3.52
CA LEU A 247 6.31 -14.57 -2.89
C LEU A 247 5.21 -14.19 -3.89
N CYS A 248 5.45 -13.18 -4.72
CA CYS A 248 4.55 -12.75 -5.78
C CYS A 248 4.49 -13.77 -6.93
N PHE A 249 5.64 -14.26 -7.42
CA PHE A 249 5.66 -15.22 -8.54
C PHE A 249 5.10 -16.59 -8.19
N LEU A 250 5.11 -16.99 -6.92
CA LEU A 250 4.58 -18.28 -6.47
C LEU A 250 3.17 -18.18 -5.90
N GLY A 251 2.60 -16.97 -5.78
CA GLY A 251 1.29 -16.75 -5.15
C GLY A 251 1.24 -17.06 -3.64
N ILE A 252 2.40 -17.16 -2.99
CA ILE A 252 2.52 -17.53 -1.57
C ILE A 252 1.87 -16.49 -0.66
N THR A 253 1.79 -15.23 -1.09
CA THR A 253 1.20 -14.15 -0.31
C THR A 253 -0.26 -14.44 0.08
N ALA A 254 -1.06 -15.02 -0.82
CA ALA A 254 -2.45 -15.38 -0.52
C ALA A 254 -2.52 -16.46 0.58
N LEU A 255 -1.61 -17.44 0.52
CA LEU A 255 -1.51 -18.47 1.55
C LEU A 255 -1.07 -17.88 2.90
N LEU A 256 -0.07 -17.00 2.91
CA LEU A 256 0.38 -16.34 4.15
C LEU A 256 -0.74 -15.53 4.81
N ILE A 257 -1.50 -14.76 4.03
CA ILE A 257 -2.63 -13.97 4.54
C ILE A 257 -3.77 -14.87 5.04
N SER A 258 -3.95 -16.07 4.48
CA SER A 258 -4.95 -17.03 4.97
C SER A 258 -4.55 -17.71 6.30
N ILE A 259 -3.23 -17.87 6.53
CA ILE A 259 -2.68 -18.50 7.74
C ILE A 259 -2.59 -17.49 8.88
N ILE A 260 -2.13 -16.27 8.56
CA ILE A 260 -1.96 -15.17 9.50
C ILE A 260 -3.33 -14.51 9.69
N ALA A 261 -3.80 -14.40 10.93
CA ALA A 261 -5.01 -13.65 11.19
C ALA A 261 -4.76 -12.17 10.87
N VAL A 262 -5.42 -11.65 9.82
CA VAL A 262 -5.25 -10.26 9.33
C VAL A 262 -5.38 -9.25 10.46
N VAL A 263 -6.33 -9.49 11.37
CA VAL A 263 -6.57 -8.69 12.58
C VAL A 263 -5.32 -8.53 13.46
N SER A 264 -4.39 -9.48 13.42
CA SER A 264 -3.14 -9.45 14.21
C SER A 264 -2.12 -8.47 13.64
N ILE A 265 -2.26 -8.09 12.38
CA ILE A 265 -1.40 -7.11 11.70
C ILE A 265 -1.80 -5.70 12.12
N ASN A 266 -3.10 -5.45 12.31
CA ASN A 266 -3.66 -4.11 12.57
C ASN A 266 -3.02 -3.41 13.78
N PRO A 267 -2.79 -4.07 14.95
CA PRO A 267 -2.08 -3.44 16.06
C PRO A 267 -0.66 -2.97 15.73
N ILE A 268 0.05 -3.71 14.87
CA ILE A 268 1.40 -3.34 14.41
C ILE A 268 1.32 -2.06 13.56
N VAL A 269 0.30 -1.97 12.69
CA VAL A 269 0.06 -0.79 11.84
C VAL A 269 -0.33 0.43 12.67
N VAL A 270 -1.21 0.26 13.66
CA VAL A 270 -1.59 1.34 14.60
C VAL A 270 -0.35 1.90 15.32
N SER A 271 0.49 1.02 15.86
CA SER A 271 1.71 1.47 16.54
C SER A 271 2.72 2.12 15.60
N PHE A 272 2.76 1.70 14.34
CA PHE A 272 3.59 2.36 13.32
C PHE A 272 3.19 3.82 13.09
N PHE A 273 1.89 4.15 13.10
CA PHE A 273 1.44 5.54 13.04
C PHE A 273 2.00 6.35 14.22
N PHE A 274 1.83 5.86 15.45
CA PHE A 274 2.30 6.55 16.65
C PHE A 274 3.83 6.72 16.69
N LEU A 275 4.59 5.75 16.17
CA LEU A 275 6.05 5.87 16.02
C LEU A 275 6.49 6.95 15.02
N ASN A 276 5.63 7.28 14.06
CA ASN A 276 5.87 8.32 13.06
C ASN A 276 5.21 9.66 13.41
N ALA A 277 4.33 9.70 14.42
CA ALA A 277 3.58 10.89 14.81
C ALA A 277 4.48 12.10 15.08
N ASP A 278 5.61 11.89 15.76
CA ASP A 278 6.57 12.95 16.09
C ASP A 278 7.35 13.50 14.87
N ASN A 279 7.29 12.80 13.73
CA ASN A 279 7.99 13.20 12.50
C ASN A 279 7.08 13.96 11.52
N PHE A 280 5.78 14.06 11.82
CA PHE A 280 4.84 14.88 11.05
C PHE A 280 4.84 16.33 11.55
#